data_AF-A0A940ZAX6-F1
#
_entry.id   AF-A0A940ZAX6-F1
#
_cell.length_a   1.000
_cell.length_b   1.000
_cell.length_c   1.000
_cell.angle_alpha   90.00
_cell.angle_beta   90.00
_cell.angle_gamma   90.00
#
_symmetry.space_group_name_H-M   'P 1'
#
loop_
_entity.id
_entity.type
_entity.pdbx_description
1 polymer ?
#
loop_
_entity_poly.entity_id
_entity_poly.type
_entity_poly.pdbx_seq_one_letter_code
_entity_poly.pdbx_strand_id
1 'polypeptide(L)'
;MELDYLETQLVDHCNLNCRGCSHFSPLSEKKFTDLNTFKKDFLRLKQLFDNISTIFLMGGEPLLYPDLSIFLQFIRSQFPKSIISIVTNGMLLLRQEESFWKTCRKNNILIRITKYPIKLDFESIRNAASNAGVNIEISDQTSHFYKYLNLEGSSDPVLAFKECQSVYRCPHLR
;
A
#
# COMPACT_ATOMS: atom_id res chain seq x y z
N MET A 1 15.89 -18.17 -0.84
CA MET A 1 15.17 -17.55 -1.98
C MET A 1 14.67 -16.19 -1.54
N GLU A 2 14.85 -15.15 -2.37
CA GLU A 2 14.39 -13.78 -2.08
C GLU A 2 13.27 -13.38 -3.04
N LEU A 3 12.28 -12.66 -2.54
CA LEU A 3 11.21 -12.05 -3.33
C LEU A 3 11.39 -10.53 -3.34
N ASP A 4 11.61 -9.93 -4.51
CA ASP A 4 11.95 -8.51 -4.58
C ASP A 4 10.80 -7.58 -4.13
N TYR A 5 9.57 -7.97 -4.45
CA TYR A 5 8.38 -7.13 -4.30
C TYR A 5 7.21 -7.95 -3.78
N LEU A 6 6.43 -7.38 -2.87
CA LEU A 6 5.11 -7.88 -2.48
C LEU A 6 4.17 -6.71 -2.26
N GLU A 7 2.96 -6.82 -2.79
CA GLU A 7 1.86 -5.94 -2.46
C GLU A 7 0.79 -6.70 -1.68
N THR A 8 0.25 -6.09 -0.63
CA THR A 8 -0.86 -6.65 0.16
C THR A 8 -1.91 -5.60 0.46
N GLN A 9 -3.18 -6.01 0.42
CA GLN A 9 -4.32 -5.13 0.61
C GLN A 9 -4.87 -5.24 2.03
N LEU A 10 -5.08 -4.11 2.71
CA LEU A 10 -5.64 -4.07 4.07
C LEU A 10 -7.13 -3.70 4.11
N VAL A 11 -7.55 -2.91 3.14
CA VAL A 11 -8.89 -2.32 3.06
C VAL A 11 -9.33 -2.33 1.61
N ASP A 12 -10.52 -2.84 1.32
CA ASP A 12 -11.02 -2.89 -0.07
C ASP A 12 -11.63 -1.55 -0.50
N HIS A 13 -12.15 -0.77 0.45
CA HIS A 13 -12.79 0.52 0.21
C HIS A 13 -11.84 1.72 0.43
N CYS A 14 -12.19 2.86 -0.17
CA CYS A 14 -11.42 4.10 -0.07
C CYS A 14 -12.34 5.28 0.29
N ASN A 15 -11.76 6.33 0.86
CA ASN A 15 -12.42 7.63 1.07
C ASN A 15 -12.30 8.57 -0.14
N LEU A 16 -11.79 8.08 -1.27
CA LEU A 16 -11.77 8.74 -2.58
C LEU A 16 -12.44 7.86 -3.65
N ASN A 17 -12.80 8.48 -4.78
CA ASN A 17 -13.43 7.83 -5.94
C ASN A 17 -12.65 8.09 -7.23
N CYS A 18 -11.38 7.66 -7.29
CA CYS A 18 -10.49 7.95 -8.42
C CYS A 18 -10.94 7.26 -9.72
N ARG A 19 -11.02 8.02 -10.83
CA ARG A 19 -11.37 7.54 -12.17
C ARG A 19 -10.24 6.71 -12.78
N GLY A 20 -10.08 5.47 -12.34
CA GLY A 20 -8.98 4.57 -12.76
C GLY A 20 -8.24 3.91 -11.59
N CYS A 21 -8.91 3.75 -10.45
CA CYS A 21 -8.36 3.01 -9.32
C CYS A 21 -8.03 1.56 -9.72
N SER A 22 -6.76 1.16 -9.62
CA SER A 22 -6.28 -0.20 -9.90
C SER A 22 -6.83 -1.24 -8.91
N HIS A 23 -7.22 -0.80 -7.72
CA HIS A 23 -7.77 -1.66 -6.66
C HIS A 23 -9.30 -1.79 -6.74
N PHE A 24 -9.95 -1.13 -7.72
CA PHE A 24 -11.41 -1.10 -7.88
C PHE A 24 -12.18 -0.66 -6.61
N SER A 25 -11.51 0.03 -5.69
CA SER A 25 -12.07 0.41 -4.40
C SER A 25 -13.35 1.22 -4.44
N PRO A 26 -13.58 2.10 -5.46
CA PRO A 26 -14.87 2.78 -5.56
C PRO A 26 -16.06 1.87 -5.89
N LEU A 27 -15.80 0.66 -6.41
CA LEU A 27 -16.81 -0.35 -6.72
C LEU A 27 -16.93 -1.39 -5.59
N SER A 28 -16.05 -1.34 -4.58
CA SER A 28 -16.00 -2.33 -3.51
C SER A 28 -16.91 -1.96 -2.36
N GLU A 29 -17.48 -2.99 -1.72
CA GLU A 29 -18.07 -2.85 -0.40
C GLU A 29 -17.01 -2.50 0.65
N LYS A 30 -17.47 -1.98 1.79
CA LYS A 30 -16.61 -1.72 2.94
C LYS A 30 -16.15 -3.03 3.56
N LYS A 31 -14.93 -3.42 3.24
CA LYS A 31 -14.29 -4.61 3.79
C LYS A 31 -12.89 -4.31 4.32
N PHE A 32 -12.57 -4.94 5.44
CA PHE A 32 -11.26 -4.97 6.06
C PHE A 32 -10.69 -6.38 5.92
N THR A 33 -9.37 -6.47 5.71
CA THR A 33 -8.67 -7.74 5.69
C THR A 33 -8.73 -8.40 7.07
N ASP A 34 -9.03 -9.69 7.11
CA ASP A 34 -9.00 -10.47 8.34
C ASP A 34 -7.56 -10.65 8.81
N LEU A 35 -7.27 -10.21 10.04
CA LEU A 35 -5.93 -10.24 10.61
C LEU A 35 -5.36 -11.67 10.70
N ASN A 36 -6.19 -12.68 10.98
CA ASN A 36 -5.72 -14.05 11.14
C ASN A 36 -5.29 -14.64 9.80
N THR A 37 -6.06 -14.38 8.75
CA THR A 37 -5.75 -14.76 7.37
C THR A 37 -4.45 -14.08 6.93
N PHE A 38 -4.35 -12.75 7.11
CA PHE A 38 -3.13 -12.00 6.84
C PHE A 38 -1.90 -12.60 7.52
N LYS A 39 -2.00 -12.93 8.81
CA LYS A 39 -0.88 -13.53 9.56
C LYS A 39 -0.51 -14.90 9.00
N LYS A 40 -1.49 -15.76 8.68
CA LYS A 40 -1.24 -17.08 8.08
C LYS A 40 -0.50 -16.95 6.75
N ASP A 41 -0.89 -16.00 5.91
CA ASP A 41 -0.28 -15.81 4.60
C ASP A 41 1.18 -15.34 4.72
N PHE A 42 1.45 -14.39 5.61
CA PHE A 42 2.80 -13.92 5.87
C PHE A 42 3.70 -14.98 6.52
N LEU A 43 3.14 -15.84 7.39
CA LEU A 43 3.86 -17.01 7.90
C LEU A 43 4.17 -18.00 6.78
N ARG A 44 3.24 -18.21 5.85
CA ARG A 44 3.48 -19.05 4.68
C ARG A 44 4.55 -18.47 3.78
N LEU A 45 4.52 -17.16 3.51
CA LEU A 45 5.58 -16.47 2.77
C LEU A 45 6.94 -16.63 3.46
N LYS A 46 6.98 -16.55 4.80
CA LYS A 46 8.22 -16.72 5.55
C LYS A 46 8.83 -18.13 5.45
N GLN A 47 7.99 -19.15 5.22
CA GLN A 47 8.45 -20.51 4.92
C GLN A 47 9.00 -20.67 3.50
N LEU A 48 8.55 -19.82 2.56
CA LEU A 48 8.89 -19.90 1.14
C LEU A 48 10.09 -19.02 0.78
N PHE A 49 10.22 -17.87 1.44
CA PHE A 49 11.21 -16.85 1.15
C PHE A 49 11.98 -16.46 2.41
N ASP A 50 13.30 -16.37 2.29
CA ASP A 50 14.17 -15.95 3.38
C ASP A 50 13.90 -14.47 3.73
N ASN A 51 13.66 -13.68 2.69
CA ASN A 51 13.39 -12.26 2.75
C ASN A 51 12.44 -11.83 1.63
N ILE A 52 11.73 -10.72 1.87
CA ILE A 52 11.02 -9.96 0.84
C ILE A 52 11.65 -8.57 0.83
N SER A 53 12.19 -8.09 -0.30
CA SER A 53 12.97 -6.85 -0.28
C SER A 53 12.07 -5.63 -0.01
N THR A 54 10.91 -5.54 -0.67
CA THR A 54 9.93 -4.47 -0.48
C THR A 54 8.52 -5.00 -0.29
N ILE A 55 7.82 -4.51 0.74
CA ILE A 55 6.43 -4.87 1.05
C ILE A 55 5.59 -3.59 1.06
N PHE A 56 4.59 -3.52 0.18
CA PHE A 56 3.62 -2.43 0.12
C PHE A 56 2.30 -2.83 0.78
N LEU A 57 1.90 -2.07 1.80
CA LEU A 57 0.57 -2.12 2.36
C LEU A 57 -0.30 -1.11 1.61
N MET A 58 -1.23 -1.63 0.81
CA MET A 58 -2.07 -0.90 -0.14
C MET A 58 -3.55 -1.31 0.03
N GLY A 59 -4.34 -1.07 -1.01
CA GLY A 59 -5.78 -1.28 -1.07
C GLY A 59 -6.49 -0.02 -1.51
N GLY A 60 -7.68 0.20 -0.97
CA GLY A 60 -8.37 1.48 -1.12
C GLY A 60 -7.68 2.59 -0.35
N GLU A 61 -7.87 2.66 0.98
CA GLU A 61 -7.07 3.55 1.83
C GLU A 61 -6.65 2.82 3.11
N PRO A 62 -5.38 2.43 3.25
CA PRO A 62 -4.88 1.69 4.41
C PRO A 62 -5.11 2.39 5.74
N LEU A 63 -5.08 3.73 5.78
CA LEU A 63 -5.29 4.50 7.01
C LEU A 63 -6.75 4.50 7.50
N LEU A 64 -7.67 3.86 6.79
CA LEU A 64 -9.02 3.57 7.29
C LEU A 64 -9.06 2.36 8.21
N TYR A 65 -8.03 1.51 8.21
CA TYR A 65 -8.00 0.32 9.07
C TYR A 65 -7.87 0.75 10.55
N PRO A 66 -8.79 0.34 11.45
CA PRO A 66 -8.84 0.83 12.83
C PRO A 66 -7.55 0.66 13.64
N ASP A 67 -6.86 -0.47 13.47
CA ASP A 67 -5.55 -0.74 14.09
C ASP A 67 -4.54 -1.25 13.06
N LEU A 68 -4.07 -0.33 12.22
CA LEU A 68 -3.01 -0.59 11.24
C LEU A 68 -1.69 -1.02 11.91
N SER A 69 -1.45 -0.57 13.15
CA SER A 69 -0.19 -0.78 13.87
C SER A 69 0.12 -2.27 14.05
N ILE A 70 -0.90 -3.11 14.22
CA ILE A 70 -0.74 -4.56 14.35
C ILE A 70 -0.07 -5.16 13.11
N PHE A 71 -0.48 -4.74 11.91
CA PHE A 71 0.11 -5.26 10.65
C PHE A 71 1.58 -4.85 10.54
N LEU A 72 1.90 -3.58 10.80
CA LEU A 72 3.26 -3.06 10.68
C LEU A 72 4.24 -3.79 11.61
N GLN A 73 3.83 -3.99 12.87
CA GLN A 73 4.63 -4.71 13.86
C GLN A 73 4.80 -6.18 13.48
N PHE A 74 3.71 -6.81 13.03
CA PHE A 74 3.76 -8.21 12.63
C PHE A 74 4.68 -8.42 11.43
N ILE A 75 4.52 -7.66 10.34
CA ILE A 75 5.37 -7.77 9.15
C ILE A 75 6.84 -7.54 9.52
N ARG A 76 7.16 -6.50 10.31
CA ARG A 76 8.54 -6.22 10.73
C ARG A 76 9.15 -7.38 11.53
N SER A 77 8.37 -8.08 12.35
CA SER A 77 8.86 -9.25 13.09
C SER A 77 9.16 -10.46 12.21
N GLN A 78 8.40 -10.65 11.12
CA GLN A 78 8.61 -11.77 10.19
C GLN A 78 9.73 -11.46 9.17
N PHE A 79 9.79 -10.21 8.71
CA PHE A 79 10.73 -9.75 7.70
C PHE A 79 11.50 -8.50 8.17
N PRO A 80 12.48 -8.69 9.09
CA PRO A 80 13.18 -7.57 9.73
C PRO A 80 14.00 -6.71 8.77
N LYS A 81 14.39 -7.25 7.61
CA LYS A 81 15.21 -6.56 6.60
C LYS A 81 14.40 -5.87 5.50
N SER A 82 13.09 -6.09 5.42
CA SER A 82 12.26 -5.52 4.36
C SER A 82 12.12 -4.01 4.47
N ILE A 83 12.03 -3.36 3.32
CA ILE A 83 11.43 -2.02 3.23
C ILE A 83 9.92 -2.21 3.32
N ILE A 84 9.31 -1.67 4.38
CA ILE A 84 7.86 -1.76 4.60
C ILE A 84 7.28 -0.38 4.34
N SER A 85 6.37 -0.29 3.37
CA SER A 85 5.79 0.98 2.94
C SER A 85 4.27 0.97 3.03
N ILE A 86 3.71 2.00 3.66
CA ILE A 86 2.26 2.29 3.56
C ILE A 86 2.07 3.18 2.33
N VAL A 87 1.17 2.81 1.43
CA VAL A 87 0.78 3.68 0.31
C VAL A 87 -0.58 4.29 0.62
N THR A 88 -0.65 5.61 0.67
CA THR A 88 -1.85 6.35 1.11
C THR A 88 -2.14 7.54 0.20
N ASN A 89 -3.39 7.97 0.16
CA ASN A 89 -3.77 9.25 -0.43
C ASN A 89 -3.44 10.46 0.47
N GLY A 90 -3.02 10.22 1.72
CA GLY A 90 -2.54 11.24 2.64
C GLY A 90 -3.62 12.03 3.38
N MET A 91 -4.91 11.90 3.05
CA MET A 91 -5.98 12.71 3.66
C MET A 91 -6.15 12.47 5.17
N LEU A 92 -5.77 11.29 5.65
CA LEU A 92 -5.94 10.87 7.04
C LEU A 92 -4.66 11.01 7.87
N LEU A 93 -3.52 11.39 7.28
CA LEU A 93 -2.23 11.43 7.98
C LEU A 93 -2.21 12.42 9.14
N LEU A 94 -2.69 13.65 8.92
CA LEU A 94 -2.75 14.68 9.96
C LEU A 94 -3.77 14.38 11.07
N ARG A 95 -4.59 13.36 10.89
CA ARG A 95 -5.57 12.89 11.88
C ARG A 95 -5.07 11.67 12.66
N GLN A 96 -3.91 11.12 12.30
CA GLN A 96 -3.36 9.98 13.01
C GLN A 96 -2.87 10.39 14.39
N GLU A 97 -3.11 9.51 15.36
CA GLU A 97 -2.63 9.67 16.72
C GLU A 97 -1.11 9.51 16.81
N GLU A 98 -0.52 9.99 17.90
CA GLU A 98 0.92 9.83 18.19
C GLU A 98 1.34 8.34 18.20
N SER A 99 0.44 7.44 18.61
CA SER A 99 0.64 5.99 18.65
C SER A 99 0.97 5.41 17.26
N PHE A 100 0.33 5.89 16.21
CA PHE A 100 0.60 5.51 14.82
C PHE A 100 2.01 5.94 14.40
N TRP A 101 2.35 7.21 14.64
CA TRP A 101 3.66 7.77 14.30
C TRP A 101 4.80 7.06 15.03
N LYS A 102 4.61 6.79 16.33
CA LYS A 102 5.55 6.02 17.15
C LYS A 102 5.74 4.61 16.61
N THR A 103 4.66 3.95 16.18
CA THR A 103 4.72 2.62 15.56
C THR A 103 5.48 2.67 14.24
N CYS A 104 5.22 3.67 13.39
CA CYS A 104 5.92 3.85 12.12
C CYS A 104 7.43 4.03 12.34
N ARG A 105 7.84 4.90 13.26
CA ARG A 105 9.25 5.10 13.60
C ARG A 105 9.89 3.82 14.13
N LYS A 106 9.27 3.17 15.13
CA LYS A 106 9.82 1.95 15.77
C LYS A 106 10.03 0.82 14.76
N ASN A 107 9.16 0.70 13.77
CA ASN A 107 9.21 -0.37 12.77
C ASN A 107 9.85 0.06 11.45
N ASN A 108 10.50 1.24 11.40
CA ASN A 108 11.14 1.79 10.20
C ASN A 108 10.21 1.73 8.98
N ILE A 109 9.01 2.30 9.13
CA ILE A 109 7.99 2.34 8.08
C ILE A 109 8.19 3.58 7.22
N LEU A 110 8.17 3.39 5.91
CA LEU A 110 8.13 4.46 4.93
C LEU A 110 6.67 4.77 4.57
N ILE A 111 6.27 6.05 4.60
CA ILE A 111 4.93 6.45 4.14
C ILE A 111 5.05 7.03 2.73
N ARG A 112 4.44 6.36 1.75
CA ARG A 112 4.37 6.81 0.37
C ARG A 112 3.02 7.46 0.11
N ILE A 113 3.05 8.73 -0.26
CA ILE A 113 1.86 9.55 -0.47
C ILE A 113 1.68 9.78 -1.96
N THR A 114 0.57 9.31 -2.50
CA THR A 114 0.19 9.61 -3.89
C THR A 114 -0.41 11.01 -3.95
N LYS A 115 0.26 11.92 -4.68
CA LYS A 115 -0.14 13.32 -4.83
C LYS A 115 -1.29 13.46 -5.83
N TYR A 116 -2.49 13.11 -5.41
CA TYR A 116 -3.71 13.37 -6.18
C TYR A 116 -3.99 14.87 -6.28
N PRO A 117 -4.74 15.34 -7.30
CA PRO A 117 -5.10 16.74 -7.50
C PRO A 117 -6.22 17.18 -6.53
N ILE A 118 -6.00 16.97 -5.24
CA ILE A 118 -6.86 17.37 -4.13
C ILE A 118 -6.09 18.34 -3.23
N LYS A 119 -6.82 19.21 -2.53
CA LYS A 119 -6.20 20.17 -1.60
C LYS A 119 -5.73 19.43 -0.35
N LEU A 120 -4.41 19.23 -0.24
CA LEU A 120 -3.73 18.71 0.94
C LEU A 120 -2.62 19.64 1.37
N ASP A 121 -2.47 19.78 2.69
CA ASP A 121 -1.38 20.52 3.30
C ASP A 121 -0.14 19.63 3.44
N PHE A 122 0.62 19.51 2.34
CA PHE A 122 1.84 18.71 2.29
C PHE A 122 2.93 19.24 3.20
N GLU A 123 2.94 20.54 3.51
CA GLU A 123 3.92 21.14 4.43
C GLU A 123 3.65 20.65 5.86
N SER A 124 2.40 20.74 6.32
CA SER A 124 2.01 20.19 7.62
C SER A 124 2.27 18.68 7.70
N ILE A 125 2.02 17.92 6.63
CA ILE A 125 2.32 16.48 6.59
C ILE A 125 3.82 16.22 6.74
N ARG A 126 4.67 16.97 6.01
CA ARG A 126 6.14 16.87 6.13
C ARG A 126 6.60 17.21 7.54
N ASN A 127 6.06 18.28 8.14
CA ASN A 127 6.40 18.70 9.48
C ASN A 127 6.00 17.65 10.53
N ALA A 128 4.78 17.11 10.45
CA ALA A 128 4.31 16.05 11.34
C ALA A 128 5.20 14.81 11.27
N ALA A 129 5.52 14.35 10.06
CA ALA A 129 6.39 13.19 9.86
C ALA A 129 7.83 13.45 10.33
N SER A 130 8.39 14.62 10.05
CA SER A 130 9.73 15.03 10.51
C SER A 130 9.79 15.07 12.04
N ASN A 131 8.81 15.69 12.69
CA ASN A 131 8.72 15.74 14.16
C ASN A 131 8.60 14.35 14.78
N ALA A 132 7.90 13.44 14.11
CA ALA A 132 7.79 12.05 14.52
C ALA A 132 9.05 11.21 14.25
N GLY A 133 9.97 11.68 13.40
CA GLY A 133 11.11 10.91 12.91
C GLY A 133 10.69 9.76 11.98
N VAL A 134 9.71 10.01 11.10
CA VAL A 134 9.17 9.04 10.13
C VAL A 134 9.48 9.51 8.71
N ASN A 135 10.05 8.62 7.91
CA ASN A 135 10.37 8.92 6.51
C ASN A 135 9.11 8.91 5.65
N ILE A 136 9.01 9.87 4.75
CA ILE A 136 7.93 9.96 3.76
C ILE A 136 8.46 10.21 2.36
N GLU A 137 7.76 9.68 1.37
CA GLU A 137 7.97 9.97 -0.05
C GLU A 137 6.64 10.44 -0.64
N ILE A 138 6.66 11.57 -1.35
CA ILE A 138 5.47 12.12 -2.02
C ILE A 138 5.71 12.00 -3.52
N SER A 139 4.79 11.37 -4.23
CA SER A 139 4.88 11.22 -5.69
C SER A 139 4.75 12.58 -6.39
N ASP A 140 5.10 12.60 -7.68
CA ASP A 140 4.67 13.66 -8.57
C ASP A 140 3.14 13.73 -8.62
N GLN A 141 2.63 14.92 -8.97
CA GLN A 141 1.20 15.14 -9.03
C GLN A 141 0.56 14.29 -10.13
N THR A 142 -0.44 13.50 -9.75
CA THR A 142 -1.22 12.69 -10.69
C THR A 142 -1.99 13.62 -11.65
N SER A 143 -1.61 13.60 -12.93
CA SER A 143 -2.25 14.38 -14.00
C SER A 143 -3.16 13.55 -14.89
N HIS A 144 -2.91 12.24 -14.98
CA HIS A 144 -3.66 11.31 -15.83
C HIS A 144 -3.98 10.04 -15.05
N PHE A 145 -5.12 9.44 -15.37
CA PHE A 145 -5.46 8.09 -14.95
C PHE A 145 -5.52 7.20 -16.18
N TYR A 146 -4.91 6.02 -16.09
CA TYR A 146 -4.88 5.06 -17.18
C TYR A 146 -5.98 4.02 -16.98
N LYS A 147 -6.56 3.55 -18.09
CA LYS A 147 -7.48 2.42 -18.11
C LYS A 147 -6.71 1.20 -18.61
N TYR A 148 -6.52 0.22 -17.74
CA TYR A 148 -5.79 -1.02 -18.07
C TYR A 148 -6.71 -2.16 -18.51
N LEU A 149 -8.03 -1.94 -18.53
CA LEU A 149 -9.02 -2.94 -18.89
C LEU A 149 -9.60 -2.70 -20.30
N ASN A 150 -9.53 -3.72 -21.14
CA ASN A 150 -10.34 -3.82 -22.35
C ASN A 150 -11.65 -4.54 -22.02
N LEU A 151 -12.76 -3.80 -22.00
CA LEU A 151 -14.08 -4.35 -21.64
C LEU A 151 -14.70 -5.23 -22.74
N GLU A 152 -14.20 -5.14 -23.98
CA GLU A 152 -14.67 -5.97 -25.09
C GLU A 152 -14.04 -7.35 -25.09
N GLY A 153 -12.98 -7.57 -24.30
CA GLY A 153 -12.25 -8.84 -24.27
C GLY A 153 -11.51 -9.16 -25.58
N SER A 154 -11.32 -8.17 -26.44
CA SER A 154 -10.71 -8.31 -27.77
C SER A 154 -9.17 -8.24 -27.76
N SER A 155 -8.54 -8.20 -26.59
CA SER A 155 -7.08 -8.11 -26.45
C SER A 155 -6.39 -9.45 -26.74
N ASP A 156 -5.24 -9.41 -27.44
CA ASP A 156 -4.34 -10.55 -27.53
C ASP A 156 -3.66 -10.77 -26.15
N PRO A 157 -3.89 -11.89 -25.47
CA PRO A 157 -3.35 -12.12 -24.13
C PRO A 157 -1.83 -12.28 -24.10
N VAL A 158 -1.22 -12.82 -25.16
CA VAL A 158 0.23 -13.01 -25.24
C VAL A 158 0.92 -11.67 -25.43
N LEU A 159 0.38 -10.84 -26.33
CA LEU A 159 0.91 -9.48 -26.55
C LEU A 159 0.73 -8.62 -25.30
N ALA A 160 -0.48 -8.63 -24.70
CA ALA A 160 -0.76 -7.85 -23.49
C ALA A 160 0.16 -8.23 -22.33
N PHE A 161 0.45 -9.53 -22.16
CA PHE A 161 1.42 -9.97 -21.14
C PHE A 161 2.84 -9.51 -21.46
N LYS A 162 3.27 -9.62 -22.72
CA LYS A 162 4.61 -9.19 -23.16
C LYS A 162 4.84 -7.68 -22.99
N GLU A 163 3.80 -6.87 -23.18
CA GLU A 163 3.85 -5.41 -23.03
C GLU A 163 3.56 -4.94 -21.60
N CYS A 164 3.20 -5.85 -20.69
CA CYS A 164 2.89 -5.51 -19.31
C CYS A 164 4.14 -5.00 -18.58
N GLN A 165 4.17 -3.71 -18.29
CA GLN A 165 5.26 -3.10 -17.51
C GLN A 165 5.33 -3.60 -16.06
N SER A 166 4.25 -4.23 -15.57
CA SER A 166 4.17 -4.81 -14.23
C SER A 166 4.56 -6.28 -14.18
N VAL A 167 5.01 -6.91 -15.28
CA VAL A 167 5.23 -8.37 -15.34
C VAL A 167 6.15 -8.91 -14.22
N TYR A 168 7.08 -8.08 -13.73
CA TYR A 168 8.00 -8.40 -12.62
C TYR A 168 7.57 -7.83 -11.25
N ARG A 169 6.40 -7.17 -11.17
CA ARG A 169 5.83 -6.54 -9.97
C ARG A 169 4.38 -7.00 -9.71
N CYS A 170 4.05 -8.23 -10.14
CA CYS A 170 2.71 -8.81 -10.01
C CYS A 170 2.42 -9.69 -8.77
N PRO A 171 3.29 -9.92 -7.76
CA PRO A 171 2.87 -10.68 -6.59
C PRO A 171 1.97 -9.82 -5.69
N HIS A 172 0.66 -9.93 -5.93
CA HIS A 172 -0.39 -9.37 -5.09
C HIS A 172 -0.90 -10.48 -4.15
N LEU A 173 -0.81 -10.24 -2.84
CA LEU A 173 -1.38 -11.11 -1.82
C LEU A 173 -2.67 -10.49 -1.28
N ARG A 174 -3.75 -11.26 -1.34
CA ARG A 174 -5.08 -10.89 -0.83
C ARG A 174 -5.50 -11.81 0.31
#